data_AF-L8LRM5-F1
#
_entry.id   AF-L8LRM5-F1
#
_cell.length_a   1.000
_cell.length_b   1.000
_cell.length_c   1.000
_cell.angle_alpha   90.00
_cell.angle_beta   90.00
_cell.angle_gamma   90.00
#
_symmetry.space_group_name_H-M   'P 1'
#
loop_
_entity.id
_entity.type
_entity.pdbx_description
1 polymer ?
#
loop_
_entity_poly.entity_id
_entity_poly.type
_entity_poly.pdbx_seq_one_letter_code
_entity_poly.pdbx_strand_id
1 'polypeptide(L)'
;RDPQSPFYPNTPLELPEEQQEPILEIPSIQPNIIPSETIPRQVKIKSFEFIGNTVFTKEELETAVAQFINQEISFTQLLQIEAMITNLYMQSGYVNSGAVIEAGQIIEPDAAVIKIRIFEGAIEDIKILGTQRLNPSYIRNRVAFATEKPFNQKRLLEALQLLQLDPLIKNISAELSAGVRPNLSLLTLTIQEADSFDIIPFINNSGNPSIGSFNRGLGLEQGNLSGIGDKLFLIYTNSDGSNRIDVNYTLPLNPNNSTFTIAGGYSSNEVIERVFQELNLTGEYYYTEISWRQPILRNPAQELALGLTFSRQVSRNYLDGIGFPLSFGAEDDGNIKISSVSFFQDWLKRSASEVYGLRSQLTLGVNFFDATNNDNNIPDSNFLLWRTQ
;
A
#
# COMPACT_ATOMS: atom_id res chain seq x y z
N ARG A 1 -1.08 -4.40 -36.28
CA ARG A 1 -0.05 -3.79 -35.41
C ARG A 1 -0.73 -3.55 -34.07
N ASP A 2 -0.15 -4.02 -32.98
CA ASP A 2 -0.66 -3.84 -31.62
C ASP A 2 -0.96 -2.34 -31.40
N PRO A 3 -2.19 -1.92 -31.07
CA PRO A 3 -2.43 -0.55 -30.64
C PRO A 3 -1.49 -0.33 -29.45
N GLN A 4 -0.60 0.66 -29.58
CA GLN A 4 0.39 0.94 -28.55
C GLN A 4 -0.33 0.96 -27.21
N SER A 5 -0.01 0.00 -26.34
CA SER A 5 -0.55 -0.04 -24.99
C SER A 5 -0.38 1.36 -24.39
N PRO A 6 -1.34 1.85 -23.59
CA PRO A 6 -1.11 3.00 -22.73
C PRO A 6 0.26 2.79 -22.09
N PHE A 7 1.12 3.82 -22.12
CA PHE A 7 2.33 3.80 -21.32
C PHE A 7 1.88 3.67 -19.85
N TYR A 8 1.74 2.44 -19.38
CA TYR A 8 2.11 2.16 -18.01
C TYR A 8 3.61 2.45 -18.02
N PRO A 9 4.11 3.43 -17.26
CA PRO A 9 5.51 3.40 -16.93
C PRO A 9 5.74 1.99 -16.38
N ASN A 10 6.41 1.15 -17.16
CA ASN A 10 7.10 0.00 -16.61
C ASN A 10 8.20 0.65 -15.79
N THR A 11 7.85 1.18 -14.61
CA THR A 11 8.83 1.51 -13.61
C THR A 11 9.59 0.21 -13.42
N PRO A 12 10.89 0.16 -13.72
CA PRO A 12 11.68 -1.01 -13.40
C PRO A 12 11.37 -1.39 -11.95
N LEU A 13 11.32 -2.68 -11.66
CA LEU A 13 11.28 -3.12 -10.28
C LEU A 13 12.57 -2.64 -9.62
N GLU A 14 12.51 -1.47 -9.00
CA GLU A 14 13.63 -0.92 -8.27
C GLU A 14 13.80 -1.75 -7.00
N LEU A 15 15.05 -2.14 -6.75
CA LEU A 15 15.42 -2.63 -5.44
C LEU A 15 15.04 -1.54 -4.44
N PRO A 16 14.40 -1.89 -3.31
CA PRO A 16 14.26 -0.94 -2.22
C PRO A 16 15.63 -0.35 -1.94
N GLU A 17 15.76 0.97 -1.95
CA GLU A 17 16.94 1.59 -1.35
C GLU A 17 17.08 1.05 0.08
N GLU A 18 18.31 0.94 0.58
CA GLU A 18 18.56 0.47 1.95
C GLU A 18 18.00 1.50 2.94
N GLN A 19 16.69 1.42 3.18
CA GLN A 19 15.95 2.34 4.02
C GLN A 19 16.30 2.01 5.46
N GLN A 20 16.77 3.03 6.19
CA GLN A 20 16.96 2.92 7.63
C GLN A 20 15.61 2.57 8.27
N GLU A 21 15.61 1.56 9.14
CA GLU A 21 14.40 1.19 9.87
C GLU A 21 13.78 2.42 10.53
N PRO A 22 12.44 2.55 10.53
CA PRO A 22 11.79 3.65 11.21
C PRO A 22 12.29 3.73 12.64
N ILE A 23 12.78 4.91 13.04
CA ILE A 23 13.17 5.13 14.43
C ILE A 23 11.88 5.13 15.23
N LEU A 24 11.71 4.10 16.07
CA LEU A 24 10.61 3.96 17.01
C LEU A 24 11.15 4.05 18.43
N GLU A 25 10.97 5.22 19.05
CA GLU A 25 11.32 5.42 20.44
C GLU A 25 10.18 4.93 21.33
N ILE A 26 10.48 3.97 22.20
CA ILE A 26 9.54 3.46 23.21
C ILE A 26 9.95 3.94 24.60
N PRO A 27 8.98 4.30 25.46
CA PRO A 27 9.29 4.74 26.81
C PRO A 27 9.73 3.53 27.64
N SER A 28 10.74 3.70 28.50
CA SER A 28 11.06 2.70 29.50
C SER A 28 9.96 2.70 30.57
N ILE A 29 9.09 1.70 30.58
CA ILE A 29 8.11 1.53 31.65
C ILE A 29 8.85 0.98 32.87
N GLN A 30 9.24 1.86 33.79
CA GLN A 30 9.64 1.42 35.12
C GLN A 30 8.36 1.12 35.91
N PRO A 31 8.21 -0.07 36.52
CA PRO A 31 7.08 -0.33 37.40
C PRO A 31 7.11 0.70 38.53
N ASN A 32 6.03 1.48 38.65
CA ASN A 32 5.90 2.45 39.72
C ASN A 32 5.60 1.65 41.01
N ILE A 33 6.65 1.38 41.79
CA ILE A 33 6.55 0.58 43.01
C ILE A 33 5.85 1.44 44.07
N ILE A 34 4.54 1.25 44.25
CA ILE A 34 3.86 1.77 45.44
C ILE A 34 4.13 0.76 46.56
N PRO A 35 4.83 1.13 47.66
CA PRO A 35 5.02 0.23 48.78
C PRO A 35 3.66 0.00 49.45
N SER A 36 3.20 -1.25 49.48
CA SER A 36 2.05 -1.64 50.30
C SER A 36 2.56 -2.29 51.58
N GLU A 37 2.36 -1.62 52.71
CA GLU A 37 2.94 -1.98 54.02
C GLU A 37 2.25 -3.16 54.75
N THR A 38 1.32 -3.88 54.12
CA THR A 38 0.48 -4.86 54.84
C THR A 38 0.28 -6.19 54.13
N ILE A 39 1.36 -6.87 53.73
CA ILE A 39 1.29 -8.26 53.27
C ILE A 39 1.98 -9.15 54.31
N PRO A 40 1.34 -10.23 54.80
CA PRO A 40 1.97 -11.15 55.73
C PRO A 40 3.27 -11.71 55.14
N ARG A 41 4.24 -12.01 56.02
CA ARG A 41 5.64 -12.24 55.65
C ARG A 41 5.83 -13.30 54.55
N GLN A 42 4.94 -14.29 54.47
CA GLN A 42 4.87 -15.34 53.46
C GLN A 42 3.41 -15.81 53.27
N VAL A 43 3.01 -16.15 52.05
CA VAL A 43 1.67 -16.64 51.70
C VAL A 43 1.79 -17.91 50.86
N LYS A 44 1.01 -18.95 51.16
CA LYS A 44 0.97 -20.16 50.35
C LYS A 44 -0.01 -20.03 49.19
N ILE A 45 0.49 -20.14 47.95
CA ILE A 45 -0.34 -19.98 46.74
C ILE A 45 -0.97 -21.30 46.32
N LYS A 46 -2.29 -21.29 46.16
CA LYS A 46 -3.05 -22.39 45.58
C LYS A 46 -3.17 -22.26 44.06
N SER A 47 -3.52 -21.08 43.57
CA SER A 47 -3.72 -20.81 42.15
C SER A 47 -3.68 -19.31 41.85
N PHE A 48 -3.49 -18.97 40.58
CA PHE A 48 -3.62 -17.61 40.06
C PHE A 48 -4.89 -17.48 39.24
N GLU A 49 -5.59 -16.37 39.36
CA GLU A 49 -6.76 -16.04 38.56
C GLU A 49 -6.42 -14.82 37.67
N PHE A 50 -6.35 -15.04 36.35
CA PHE A 50 -6.06 -13.98 35.38
C PHE A 50 -7.35 -13.34 34.86
N ILE A 51 -7.37 -11.99 34.88
CA ILE A 51 -8.51 -11.18 34.44
C ILE A 51 -8.03 -10.15 33.41
N GLY A 52 -8.69 -10.08 32.26
CA GLY A 52 -8.39 -9.08 31.22
C GLY A 52 -7.36 -9.52 30.18
N ASN A 53 -6.94 -10.78 30.21
CA ASN A 53 -6.11 -11.38 29.16
C ASN A 53 -6.96 -11.74 27.93
N THR A 54 -6.59 -11.20 26.77
CA THR A 54 -7.13 -11.59 25.46
C THR A 54 -6.03 -12.08 24.51
N VAL A 55 -4.78 -11.65 24.73
CA VAL A 55 -3.60 -12.07 23.95
C VAL A 55 -3.17 -13.49 24.29
N PHE A 56 -2.97 -13.78 25.58
CA PHE A 56 -2.56 -15.11 26.05
C PHE A 56 -3.71 -15.83 26.71
N THR A 57 -3.75 -17.15 26.55
CA THR A 57 -4.74 -17.98 27.25
C THR A 57 -4.37 -18.07 28.74
N LYS A 58 -5.33 -18.52 29.56
CA LYS A 58 -5.08 -18.68 31.00
C LYS A 58 -4.02 -19.75 31.25
N GLU A 59 -4.03 -20.81 30.47
CA GLU A 59 -3.08 -21.93 30.56
C GLU A 59 -1.65 -21.50 30.23
N GLU A 60 -1.47 -20.61 29.24
CA GLU A 60 -0.17 -20.02 28.90
C GLU A 60 0.38 -19.17 30.06
N LEU A 61 -0.47 -18.35 30.68
CA LEU A 61 -0.09 -17.52 31.81
C LEU A 61 0.20 -18.36 33.07
N GLU A 62 -0.61 -19.39 33.34
CA GLU A 62 -0.37 -20.33 34.44
C GLU A 62 0.95 -21.08 34.25
N THR A 63 1.28 -21.49 33.02
CA THR A 63 2.54 -22.15 32.69
C THR A 63 3.74 -21.24 32.99
N ALA A 64 3.63 -19.94 32.67
CA ALA A 64 4.69 -18.97 32.94
C ALA A 64 5.00 -18.82 34.44
N VAL A 65 3.98 -18.96 35.30
CA VAL A 65 4.12 -18.77 36.76
C VAL A 65 4.08 -20.07 37.55
N ALA A 66 4.11 -21.23 36.89
CA ALA A 66 3.92 -22.54 37.50
C ALA A 66 4.89 -22.83 38.66
N GLN A 67 6.11 -22.28 38.58
CA GLN A 67 7.12 -22.41 39.62
C GLN A 67 6.70 -21.83 40.99
N PHE A 68 5.71 -20.94 41.04
CA PHE A 68 5.24 -20.30 42.27
C PHE A 68 4.00 -20.96 42.87
N ILE A 69 3.38 -21.91 42.16
CA ILE A 69 2.19 -22.64 42.63
C ILE A 69 2.61 -23.65 43.71
N ASN A 70 1.81 -23.77 44.77
CA ASN A 70 2.07 -24.61 45.96
C ASN A 70 3.33 -24.21 46.76
N GLN A 71 3.91 -23.04 46.52
CA GLN A 71 5.02 -22.50 47.30
C GLN A 71 4.56 -21.42 48.27
N GLU A 72 5.33 -21.23 49.34
CA GLU A 72 5.25 -20.06 50.21
C GLU A 72 6.04 -18.92 49.56
N ILE A 73 5.33 -17.86 49.18
CA ILE A 73 5.94 -16.73 48.49
C ILE A 73 5.88 -15.46 49.33
N SER A 74 6.96 -14.69 49.25
CA SER A 74 7.11 -13.37 49.82
C SER A 74 6.51 -12.29 48.92
N PHE A 75 6.33 -11.08 49.45
CA PHE A 75 5.91 -9.93 48.64
C PHE A 75 6.86 -9.66 47.46
N THR A 76 8.17 -9.82 47.64
CA THR A 76 9.13 -9.64 46.56
C THR A 76 8.91 -10.65 45.43
N GLN A 77 8.50 -11.88 45.75
CA GLN A 77 8.17 -12.90 44.75
C GLN A 77 6.83 -12.61 44.05
N LEU A 78 5.87 -11.95 44.70
CA LEU A 78 4.66 -11.43 44.05
C LEU A 78 4.99 -10.38 42.98
N LEU A 79 5.87 -9.43 43.32
CA LEU A 79 6.37 -8.46 42.34
C LEU A 79 7.14 -9.14 41.19
N GLN A 80 7.86 -10.23 41.49
CA GLN A 80 8.54 -11.02 40.47
C GLN A 80 7.54 -11.70 39.51
N ILE A 81 6.39 -12.15 40.01
CA ILE A 81 5.31 -12.72 39.18
C ILE A 81 4.73 -11.64 38.24
N GLU A 82 4.42 -10.45 38.75
CA GLU A 82 3.97 -9.32 37.92
C GLU A 82 4.99 -8.99 36.82
N ALA A 83 6.27 -8.88 37.20
CA ALA A 83 7.36 -8.60 36.27
C ALA A 83 7.53 -9.73 35.23
N MET A 84 7.37 -11.00 35.62
CA MET A 84 7.48 -12.14 34.73
C MET A 84 6.38 -12.13 33.67
N ILE A 85 5.12 -11.89 34.06
CA ILE A 85 4.00 -11.80 33.11
C ILE A 85 4.12 -10.56 32.23
N THR A 86 4.51 -9.41 32.81
CA THR A 86 4.72 -8.17 32.05
C THR A 86 5.83 -8.37 31.01
N ASN A 87 6.94 -9.02 31.37
CA ASN A 87 8.01 -9.36 30.44
C ASN A 87 7.55 -10.31 29.33
N LEU A 88 6.68 -11.27 29.62
CA LEU A 88 6.08 -12.15 28.60
C LEU A 88 5.30 -11.32 27.54
N TYR A 89 4.48 -10.37 27.98
CA TYR A 89 3.77 -9.44 27.09
C TYR A 89 4.74 -8.57 26.27
N MET A 90 5.75 -7.98 26.92
CA MET A 90 6.75 -7.14 26.26
C MET A 90 7.55 -7.90 25.19
N GLN A 91 8.01 -9.12 25.49
CA GLN A 91 8.76 -9.96 24.54
C GLN A 91 7.92 -10.35 23.32
N SER A 92 6.60 -10.46 23.48
CA SER A 92 5.65 -10.69 22.38
C SER A 92 5.25 -9.40 21.63
N GLY A 93 5.81 -8.24 22.00
CA GLY A 93 5.63 -6.96 21.31
C GLY A 93 4.52 -6.06 21.88
N TYR A 94 3.91 -6.44 23.01
CA TYR A 94 2.85 -5.67 23.68
C TYR A 94 3.48 -4.71 24.71
N VAL A 95 4.26 -3.75 24.22
CA VAL A 95 5.17 -2.91 25.03
C VAL A 95 4.47 -2.02 26.04
N ASN A 96 3.19 -1.71 25.88
CA ASN A 96 2.39 -0.91 26.81
C ASN A 96 1.36 -1.74 27.59
N SER A 97 1.57 -3.05 27.67
CA SER A 97 0.75 -3.99 28.43
C SER A 97 1.50 -4.49 29.65
N GLY A 98 0.77 -4.85 30.72
CA GLY A 98 1.39 -5.33 31.94
C GLY A 98 0.41 -5.99 32.90
N ALA A 99 0.97 -6.70 33.86
CA ALA A 99 0.22 -7.38 34.93
C ALA A 99 0.32 -6.60 36.23
N VAL A 100 -0.81 -6.50 36.94
CA VAL A 100 -0.89 -5.85 38.26
C VAL A 100 -1.76 -6.68 39.18
N ILE A 101 -1.26 -6.92 40.39
CA ILE A 101 -1.97 -7.48 41.53
C ILE A 101 -2.57 -6.31 42.29
N GLU A 102 -3.89 -6.18 42.26
CA GLU A 102 -4.58 -5.08 42.92
C GLU A 102 -4.37 -5.13 44.44
N ALA A 103 -4.08 -3.97 45.04
CA ALA A 103 -3.98 -3.86 46.49
C ALA A 103 -5.33 -4.11 47.17
N GLY A 104 -5.32 -4.68 48.38
CA GLY A 104 -6.52 -4.92 49.17
C GLY A 104 -7.26 -6.22 48.86
N GLN A 105 -6.66 -7.14 48.09
CA GLN A 105 -7.19 -8.50 47.96
C GLN A 105 -7.15 -9.22 49.32
N ILE A 106 -8.23 -9.96 49.63
CA ILE A 106 -8.28 -10.82 50.81
C ILE A 106 -7.49 -12.09 50.47
N ILE A 107 -6.29 -12.18 51.04
CA ILE A 107 -5.38 -13.30 50.83
C ILE A 107 -5.45 -14.21 52.05
N GLU A 108 -6.04 -15.40 51.88
CA GLU A 108 -6.01 -16.43 52.91
C GLU A 108 -4.59 -17.03 53.00
N PRO A 109 -3.94 -17.06 54.18
CA PRO A 109 -2.54 -17.47 54.31
C PRO A 109 -2.23 -18.90 53.82
N ASP A 110 -3.18 -19.83 53.95
CA ASP A 110 -2.95 -21.26 53.75
C ASP A 110 -3.35 -21.77 52.35
N ALA A 111 -4.17 -21.01 51.61
CA ALA A 111 -4.72 -21.43 50.31
C ALA A 111 -5.07 -20.23 49.40
N ALA A 112 -4.15 -19.28 49.26
CA ALA A 112 -4.41 -18.04 48.54
C ALA A 112 -4.69 -18.27 47.05
N VAL A 113 -5.79 -17.67 46.57
CA VAL A 113 -6.05 -17.45 45.15
C VAL A 113 -5.75 -15.99 44.84
N ILE A 114 -4.69 -15.74 44.09
CA ILE A 114 -4.27 -14.38 43.76
C ILE A 114 -4.86 -13.96 42.43
N LYS A 115 -5.59 -12.84 42.44
CA LYS A 115 -6.14 -12.25 41.22
C LYS A 115 -5.10 -11.34 40.59
N ILE A 116 -4.72 -11.66 39.36
CA ILE A 116 -3.79 -10.87 38.57
C ILE A 116 -4.60 -10.21 37.46
N ARG A 117 -4.68 -8.87 37.50
CA ARG A 117 -5.31 -8.12 36.43
C ARG A 117 -4.27 -7.83 35.36
N ILE A 118 -4.61 -8.19 34.13
CA ILE A 118 -3.82 -7.87 32.95
C ILE A 118 -4.41 -6.62 32.29
N PHE A 119 -3.55 -5.63 32.11
CA PHE A 119 -3.87 -4.43 31.36
C PHE A 119 -3.24 -4.53 29.98
N GLU A 120 -4.08 -4.80 28.99
CA GLU A 120 -3.69 -4.78 27.59
C GLU A 120 -3.82 -3.35 27.06
N GLY A 121 -2.66 -2.75 26.75
CA GLY A 121 -2.56 -1.34 26.41
C GLY A 121 -3.15 -0.98 25.05
N ALA A 122 -3.45 0.29 24.86
CA ALA A 122 -3.97 0.83 23.60
C ALA A 122 -3.36 2.20 23.28
N ILE A 123 -3.52 2.63 22.03
CA ILE A 123 -3.15 3.98 21.61
C ILE A 123 -4.31 4.93 21.93
N GLU A 124 -4.02 6.01 22.64
CA GLU A 124 -4.99 7.05 22.98
C GLU A 124 -5.29 7.95 21.78
N ASP A 125 -4.23 8.42 21.11
CA ASP A 125 -4.31 9.29 19.95
C ASP A 125 -3.05 9.15 19.08
N ILE A 126 -3.18 9.55 17.82
CA ILE A 126 -2.11 9.60 16.83
C ILE A 126 -1.91 11.05 16.38
N LYS A 127 -0.84 11.66 16.88
CA LYS A 127 -0.43 13.02 16.56
C LYS A 127 0.50 13.01 15.35
N ILE A 128 0.12 13.74 14.30
CA ILE A 128 0.94 13.88 13.09
C ILE A 128 1.58 15.27 13.07
N LEU A 129 2.88 15.33 12.87
CA LEU A 129 3.68 16.55 12.79
C LEU A 129 4.46 16.60 11.47
N GLY A 130 4.81 17.81 11.00
CA GLY A 130 5.72 18.02 9.86
C GLY A 130 5.08 18.02 8.47
N THR A 131 3.82 17.62 8.35
CA THR A 131 3.05 17.76 7.09
C THR A 131 2.83 19.23 6.71
N GLN A 132 2.96 19.54 5.42
CA GLN A 132 2.75 20.85 4.82
C GLN A 132 1.58 20.80 3.82
N ARG A 133 1.69 19.98 2.76
CA ARG A 133 0.65 19.84 1.73
C ARG A 133 -0.15 18.55 1.88
N LEU A 134 0.47 17.48 2.38
CA LEU A 134 -0.19 16.21 2.59
C LEU A 134 -1.13 16.29 3.78
N ASN A 135 -2.40 15.94 3.58
CA ASN A 135 -3.37 15.96 4.66
C ASN A 135 -2.95 14.96 5.77
N PRO A 136 -2.83 15.38 7.04
CA PRO A 136 -2.47 14.51 8.15
C PRO A 136 -3.30 13.22 8.25
N SER A 137 -4.58 13.29 7.83
CA SER A 137 -5.49 12.14 7.83
C SER A 137 -5.05 11.04 6.87
N TYR A 138 -4.35 11.38 5.78
CA TYR A 138 -3.78 10.42 4.83
C TYR A 138 -2.86 9.42 5.55
N ILE A 139 -2.03 9.95 6.46
CA ILE A 139 -1.04 9.20 7.24
C ILE A 139 -1.73 8.52 8.42
N ARG A 140 -2.52 9.27 9.21
CA ARG A 140 -3.23 8.74 10.37
C ARG A 140 -4.06 7.51 10.03
N ASN A 141 -4.84 7.55 8.96
CA ASN A 141 -5.72 6.44 8.59
C ASN A 141 -4.95 5.18 8.18
N ARG A 142 -3.73 5.33 7.65
CA ARG A 142 -2.86 4.20 7.26
C ARG A 142 -2.20 3.51 8.44
N VAL A 143 -1.96 4.26 9.53
CA VAL A 143 -1.39 3.70 10.77
C VAL A 143 -2.47 3.19 11.72
N ALA A 144 -3.71 3.68 11.61
CA ALA A 144 -4.80 3.37 12.53
C ALA A 144 -5.01 1.86 12.74
N PHE A 145 -4.99 1.05 11.68
CA PHE A 145 -5.15 -0.42 11.77
C PHE A 145 -4.06 -1.10 12.60
N ALA A 146 -2.83 -0.57 12.57
CA ALA A 146 -1.72 -1.09 13.36
C ALA A 146 -1.79 -0.68 14.83
N THR A 147 -2.68 0.25 15.18
CA THR A 147 -2.86 0.77 16.55
C THR A 147 -4.07 0.20 17.28
N GLU A 148 -4.77 -0.77 16.68
CA GLU A 148 -5.92 -1.44 17.30
C GLU A 148 -5.54 -2.16 18.60
N LYS A 149 -6.43 -2.10 19.59
CA LYS A 149 -6.24 -2.76 20.89
C LYS A 149 -6.34 -4.30 20.77
N PRO A 150 -5.46 -5.08 21.40
CA PRO A 150 -4.27 -4.68 22.18
C PRO A 150 -3.12 -4.17 21.31
N PHE A 151 -2.53 -3.03 21.66
CA PHE A 151 -1.46 -2.42 20.87
C PHE A 151 -0.24 -3.36 20.77
N ASN A 152 0.29 -3.53 19.57
CA ASN A 152 1.48 -4.35 19.32
C ASN A 152 2.49 -3.59 18.47
N GLN A 153 3.73 -3.51 18.96
CA GLN A 153 4.82 -2.76 18.35
C GLN A 153 5.19 -3.28 16.95
N LYS A 154 5.13 -4.60 16.71
CA LYS A 154 5.50 -5.20 15.42
C LYS A 154 4.52 -4.77 14.32
N ARG A 155 3.22 -4.75 14.64
CA ARG A 155 2.19 -4.24 13.71
C ARG A 155 2.43 -2.78 13.36
N LEU A 156 2.79 -1.95 14.35
CA LEU A 156 3.13 -0.55 14.11
C LEU A 156 4.36 -0.43 13.20
N LEU A 157 5.43 -1.18 13.48
CA LEU A 157 6.65 -1.16 12.67
C LEU A 157 6.37 -1.51 11.21
N GLU A 158 5.60 -2.57 10.94
CA GLU A 158 5.20 -2.95 9.58
C GLU A 158 4.41 -1.84 8.88
N ALA A 159 3.49 -1.17 9.57
CA ALA A 159 2.74 -0.05 9.02
C ALA A 159 3.61 1.18 8.73
N LEU A 160 4.60 1.47 9.57
CA LEU A 160 5.57 2.54 9.36
C LEU A 160 6.48 2.23 8.16
N GLN A 161 6.94 0.99 8.02
CA GLN A 161 7.69 0.54 6.85
C GLN A 161 6.86 0.66 5.57
N LEU A 162 5.57 0.31 5.60
CA LEU A 162 4.68 0.51 4.46
C LEU A 162 4.48 1.98 4.07
N LEU A 163 4.56 2.91 5.04
CA LEU A 163 4.54 4.35 4.79
C LEU A 163 5.87 4.87 4.26
N GLN A 164 7.01 4.30 4.66
CA GLN A 164 8.32 4.64 4.09
C GLN A 164 8.42 4.29 2.59
N LEU A 165 7.62 3.32 2.13
CA LEU A 165 7.51 2.97 0.71
C LEU A 165 6.58 3.92 -0.08
N ASP A 166 5.90 4.86 0.59
CA ASP A 166 5.06 5.86 -0.07
C ASP A 166 5.95 6.97 -0.66
N PRO A 167 5.92 7.23 -1.97
CA PRO A 167 6.76 8.23 -2.61
C PRO A 167 6.50 9.66 -2.11
N LEU A 168 5.39 9.92 -1.41
CA LEU A 168 5.07 11.22 -0.82
C LEU A 168 5.81 11.47 0.51
N ILE A 169 6.46 10.45 1.07
CA ILE A 169 7.12 10.49 2.37
C ILE A 169 8.61 10.29 2.19
N LYS A 170 9.40 11.32 2.48
CA LYS A 170 10.86 11.25 2.46
C LYS A 170 11.42 10.58 3.70
N ASN A 171 10.85 10.90 4.86
CA ASN A 171 11.25 10.30 6.13
C ASN A 171 10.07 10.30 7.11
N ILE A 172 10.07 9.33 8.01
CA ILE A 172 9.11 9.17 9.09
C ILE A 172 9.83 8.71 10.35
N SER A 173 9.57 9.39 11.46
CA SER A 173 9.94 8.95 12.79
C SER A 173 8.71 8.81 13.68
N ALA A 174 8.77 7.86 14.61
CA ALA A 174 7.69 7.55 15.53
C ALA A 174 8.18 7.58 16.97
N GLU A 175 7.42 8.26 17.82
CA GLU A 175 7.67 8.32 19.25
C GLU A 175 6.43 7.84 19.99
N LEU A 176 6.61 6.85 20.85
CA LEU A 176 5.57 6.37 21.76
C LEU A 176 5.83 7.00 23.13
N SER A 177 4.83 7.70 23.67
CA SER A 177 4.90 8.32 24.99
C SER A 177 3.73 7.86 25.88
N ALA A 178 3.85 8.06 27.19
CA ALA A 178 2.77 7.75 28.11
C ALA A 178 1.54 8.64 27.83
N GLY A 179 0.35 8.04 27.75
CA GLY A 179 -0.91 8.75 27.60
C GLY A 179 -1.38 9.41 28.88
N VAL A 180 -2.49 10.14 28.81
CA VAL A 180 -3.10 10.81 29.97
C VAL A 180 -3.76 9.79 30.89
N ARG A 181 -4.28 8.69 30.32
CA ARG A 181 -4.89 7.59 31.06
C ARG A 181 -3.90 6.43 31.25
N PRO A 182 -3.94 5.74 32.40
CA PRO A 182 -3.14 4.54 32.62
C PRO A 182 -3.35 3.51 31.52
N ASN A 183 -2.27 2.83 31.13
CA ASN A 183 -2.25 1.79 30.09
C ASN A 183 -2.62 2.28 28.68
N LEU A 184 -2.66 3.60 28.47
CA LEU A 184 -2.72 4.18 27.13
C LEU A 184 -1.41 4.85 26.78
N SER A 185 -1.12 4.90 25.50
CA SER A 185 0.07 5.56 24.95
C SER A 185 -0.32 6.57 23.89
N LEU A 186 0.41 7.68 23.81
CA LEU A 186 0.29 8.66 22.74
C LEU A 186 1.34 8.34 21.67
N LEU A 187 0.91 8.16 20.42
CA LEU A 187 1.79 7.97 19.28
C LEU A 187 2.00 9.30 18.56
N THR A 188 3.23 9.79 18.52
CA THR A 188 3.61 10.96 17.74
C THR A 188 4.39 10.52 16.51
N LEU A 189 3.90 10.88 15.32
CA LEU A 189 4.57 10.65 14.05
C LEU A 189 5.07 11.99 13.51
N THR A 190 6.37 12.08 13.26
CA THR A 190 6.98 13.24 12.62
C THR A 190 7.34 12.88 11.18
N ILE A 191 6.79 13.65 10.24
CA ILE A 191 6.82 13.35 8.82
C ILE A 191 7.62 14.42 8.10
N GLN A 192 8.54 13.98 7.25
CA GLN A 192 9.15 14.82 6.24
C GLN A 192 8.54 14.46 4.88
N GLU A 193 7.79 15.38 4.29
CA GLU A 193 7.24 15.20 2.94
C GLU A 193 8.39 15.14 1.91
N ALA A 194 8.22 14.28 0.91
CA ALA A 194 9.09 14.26 -0.26
C ALA A 194 8.72 15.38 -1.24
N ASP A 195 9.68 15.76 -2.08
CA ASP A 195 9.38 16.60 -3.24
C ASP A 195 8.43 15.81 -4.15
N SER A 196 7.31 16.44 -4.52
CA SER A 196 6.19 15.78 -5.18
C SER A 196 5.93 16.30 -6.58
N PHE A 197 6.84 17.13 -7.11
CA PHE A 197 6.73 17.68 -8.45
C PHE A 197 8.01 17.39 -9.24
N ASP A 198 7.85 16.71 -10.37
CA ASP A 198 8.96 16.35 -11.23
C ASP A 198 8.73 16.83 -12.66
N ILE A 199 9.82 17.31 -13.27
CA ILE A 199 9.90 17.63 -14.70
C ILE A 199 10.90 16.67 -15.33
N ILE A 200 10.43 15.86 -16.27
CA ILE A 200 11.17 14.73 -16.84
C ILE A 200 11.36 14.97 -18.34
N PRO A 201 12.37 15.73 -18.77
CA PRO A 201 12.73 15.80 -20.18
C PRO A 201 13.35 14.47 -20.61
N PHE A 202 13.01 13.99 -21.81
CA PHE A 202 13.60 12.76 -22.33
C PHE A 202 13.83 12.81 -23.84
N ILE A 203 14.80 12.01 -24.27
CA ILE A 203 15.07 11.67 -25.66
C ILE A 203 15.36 10.17 -25.75
N ASN A 204 14.88 9.50 -26.78
CA ASN A 204 15.16 8.09 -27.02
C ASN A 204 15.01 7.74 -28.51
N ASN A 205 15.36 6.51 -28.87
CA ASN A 205 15.24 5.98 -30.23
C ASN A 205 14.28 4.77 -30.32
N SER A 206 13.27 4.71 -29.45
CA SER A 206 12.31 3.59 -29.41
C SER A 206 11.09 3.79 -30.33
N GLY A 207 11.08 4.86 -31.13
CA GLY A 207 10.00 5.18 -32.05
C GLY A 207 9.91 4.19 -33.21
N ASN A 208 8.74 4.10 -33.82
CA ASN A 208 8.54 3.27 -35.01
C ASN A 208 9.16 3.96 -36.23
N PRO A 209 10.06 3.30 -36.99
CA PRO A 209 10.74 3.93 -38.12
C PRO A 209 9.81 4.60 -39.13
N SER A 210 8.60 4.06 -39.35
CA SER A 210 7.65 4.60 -40.34
C SER A 210 7.10 5.99 -39.95
N ILE A 211 7.19 6.39 -38.67
CA ILE A 211 6.72 7.68 -38.14
C ILE A 211 7.85 8.42 -37.38
N GLY A 212 9.10 8.02 -37.62
CA GLY A 212 10.28 8.53 -36.92
C GLY A 212 10.68 7.67 -35.71
N SER A 213 11.93 7.20 -35.73
CA SER A 213 12.48 6.38 -34.65
C SER A 213 12.96 7.18 -33.45
N PHE A 214 13.33 8.45 -33.65
CA PHE A 214 13.79 9.34 -32.59
C PHE A 214 12.62 10.07 -31.93
N ASN A 215 12.45 9.86 -30.62
CA ASN A 215 11.46 10.56 -29.82
C ASN A 215 12.14 11.59 -28.92
N ARG A 216 11.45 12.70 -28.71
CA ARG A 216 11.76 13.74 -27.74
C ARG A 216 10.49 14.12 -26.99
N GLY A 217 10.61 14.49 -25.73
CA GLY A 217 9.42 14.83 -24.96
C GLY A 217 9.70 15.38 -23.59
N LEU A 218 8.59 15.62 -22.90
CA LEU A 218 8.55 16.18 -21.55
C LEU A 218 7.44 15.49 -20.76
N GLY A 219 7.82 14.90 -19.63
CA GLY A 219 6.91 14.44 -18.59
C GLY A 219 6.79 15.48 -17.48
N LEU A 220 5.59 15.64 -16.95
CA LEU A 220 5.28 16.40 -15.75
C LEU A 220 4.56 15.47 -14.78
N GLU A 221 5.08 15.34 -13.58
CA GLU A 221 4.45 14.59 -12.49
C GLU A 221 4.14 15.54 -11.34
N GLN A 222 2.93 15.45 -10.80
CA GLN A 222 2.57 16.05 -9.53
C GLN A 222 1.92 14.98 -8.64
N GLY A 223 2.69 14.47 -7.68
CA GLY A 223 2.16 13.75 -6.54
C GLY A 223 1.46 14.69 -5.55
N ASN A 224 0.46 14.19 -4.85
CA ASN A 224 -0.32 14.92 -3.87
C ASN A 224 -0.89 16.26 -4.40
N LEU A 225 -1.49 16.25 -5.59
CA LEU A 225 -1.99 17.46 -6.26
C LEU A 225 -3.01 18.22 -5.40
N SER A 226 -4.01 17.52 -4.85
CA SER A 226 -5.08 18.11 -4.02
C SER A 226 -4.87 17.93 -2.50
N GLY A 227 -3.76 17.32 -2.09
CA GLY A 227 -3.44 17.11 -0.67
C GLY A 227 -3.93 15.78 -0.09
N ILE A 228 -4.58 14.93 -0.89
CA ILE A 228 -5.13 13.63 -0.45
C ILE A 228 -4.30 12.44 -0.93
N GLY A 229 -3.08 12.68 -1.43
CA GLY A 229 -2.18 11.68 -2.00
C GLY A 229 -2.53 11.26 -3.43
N ASP A 230 -3.34 12.04 -4.12
CA ASP A 230 -3.64 11.91 -5.54
C ASP A 230 -2.44 12.26 -6.43
N LYS A 231 -2.29 11.57 -7.56
CA LYS A 231 -1.17 11.77 -8.50
C LYS A 231 -1.69 12.14 -9.88
N LEU A 232 -1.14 13.20 -10.47
CA LEU A 232 -1.32 13.58 -11.86
C LEU A 232 0.00 13.36 -12.61
N PHE A 233 -0.08 12.70 -13.76
CA PHE A 233 1.02 12.55 -14.69
C PHE A 233 0.58 12.98 -16.08
N LEU A 234 1.39 13.83 -16.73
CA LEU A 234 1.16 14.30 -18.08
C LEU A 234 2.45 14.15 -18.87
N ILE A 235 2.37 13.55 -20.05
CA ILE A 235 3.54 13.38 -20.92
C ILE A 235 3.21 13.79 -22.34
N TYR A 236 4.11 14.58 -22.93
CA TYR A 236 4.08 14.89 -24.34
C TYR A 236 5.29 14.27 -25.02
N THR A 237 5.05 13.54 -26.10
CA THR A 237 6.06 12.86 -26.91
C THR A 237 5.91 13.29 -28.37
N ASN A 238 7.03 13.58 -29.01
CA ASN A 238 7.09 14.00 -30.40
C ASN A 238 8.21 13.26 -31.13
N SER A 239 7.93 12.87 -32.38
CA SER A 239 8.91 12.40 -33.36
C SER A 239 8.72 13.20 -34.66
N ASP A 240 9.46 12.83 -35.70
CA ASP A 240 9.37 13.51 -36.99
C ASP A 240 8.01 13.29 -37.69
N GLY A 241 7.29 12.21 -37.36
CA GLY A 241 5.98 11.87 -37.90
C GLY A 241 4.91 11.60 -36.84
N SER A 242 5.10 12.01 -35.59
CA SER A 242 4.13 11.77 -34.51
C SER A 242 4.09 12.88 -33.46
N ASN A 243 2.89 13.18 -33.00
CA ASN A 243 2.64 14.01 -31.82
C ASN A 243 1.69 13.25 -30.90
N ARG A 244 2.09 13.02 -29.64
CA ARG A 244 1.31 12.27 -28.66
C ARG A 244 1.27 12.98 -27.32
N ILE A 245 0.10 13.00 -26.71
CA ILE A 245 -0.11 13.45 -25.33
C ILE A 245 -0.85 12.36 -24.55
N ASP A 246 -0.37 12.06 -23.35
CA ASP A 246 -1.03 11.14 -22.42
C ASP A 246 -1.19 11.80 -21.06
N VAL A 247 -2.32 11.53 -20.42
CA VAL A 247 -2.68 12.04 -19.09
C VAL A 247 -3.15 10.87 -18.23
N ASN A 248 -2.67 10.83 -16.99
CA ASN A 248 -3.08 9.87 -15.99
C ASN A 248 -3.36 10.59 -14.67
N TYR A 249 -4.51 10.31 -14.07
CA TYR A 249 -4.86 10.78 -12.74
C TYR A 249 -5.23 9.59 -11.86
N THR A 250 -4.54 9.45 -10.72
CA THR A 250 -4.70 8.34 -9.78
C THR A 250 -5.11 8.85 -8.40
N LEU A 251 -6.20 8.31 -7.88
CA LEU A 251 -6.80 8.66 -6.59
C LEU A 251 -6.68 7.48 -5.61
N PRO A 252 -6.03 7.64 -4.44
CA PRO A 252 -6.11 6.67 -3.36
C PRO A 252 -7.49 6.70 -2.71
N LEU A 253 -8.15 5.55 -2.62
CA LEU A 253 -9.52 5.43 -2.11
C LEU A 253 -9.59 5.07 -0.62
N ASN A 254 -8.59 4.35 -0.11
CA ASN A 254 -8.58 3.88 1.28
C ASN A 254 -7.15 3.66 1.80
N PRO A 255 -6.98 3.41 3.10
CA PRO A 255 -5.65 3.26 3.70
C PRO A 255 -4.93 1.96 3.32
N ASN A 256 -5.63 0.99 2.72
CA ASN A 256 -5.03 -0.24 2.18
C ASN A 256 -4.46 -0.03 0.76
N ASN A 257 -4.22 1.23 0.35
CA ASN A 257 -3.70 1.63 -0.96
C ASN A 257 -4.53 1.10 -2.15
N SER A 258 -5.85 1.08 -2.00
CA SER A 258 -6.71 0.89 -3.16
C SER A 258 -6.71 2.16 -4.00
N THR A 259 -6.64 2.02 -5.31
CA THR A 259 -6.54 3.15 -6.22
C THR A 259 -7.62 3.11 -7.28
N PHE A 260 -8.06 4.29 -7.68
CA PHE A 260 -8.86 4.51 -8.87
C PHE A 260 -8.08 5.39 -9.83
N THR A 261 -7.95 4.96 -11.07
CA THR A 261 -7.14 5.64 -12.08
C THR A 261 -8.00 5.94 -13.29
N ILE A 262 -7.94 7.18 -13.76
CA ILE A 262 -8.43 7.57 -15.08
C ILE A 262 -7.22 7.91 -15.93
N ALA A 263 -7.11 7.30 -17.10
CA ALA A 263 -6.07 7.61 -18.06
C ALA A 263 -6.69 7.90 -19.42
N GLY A 264 -6.02 8.72 -20.23
CA GLY A 264 -6.41 8.97 -21.60
C GLY A 264 -5.30 9.63 -22.38
N GLY A 265 -5.40 9.54 -23.70
CA GLY A 265 -4.39 10.11 -24.57
C GLY A 265 -4.87 10.28 -25.98
N TYR A 266 -4.11 11.08 -26.72
CA TYR A 266 -4.30 11.36 -28.13
C TYR A 266 -2.96 11.29 -28.84
N SER A 267 -2.93 10.69 -30.03
CA SER A 267 -1.82 10.82 -30.95
C SER A 267 -2.28 11.10 -32.38
N SER A 268 -1.51 11.94 -33.06
CA SER A 268 -1.60 12.20 -34.49
C SER A 268 -0.30 11.75 -35.15
N ASN A 269 -0.41 10.99 -36.22
CA ASN A 269 0.71 10.32 -36.87
C ASN A 269 0.66 10.56 -38.38
N GLU A 270 1.83 10.73 -38.98
CA GLU A 270 2.06 10.83 -40.42
C GLU A 270 3.17 9.84 -40.79
N VAL A 271 2.93 9.02 -41.80
CA VAL A 271 3.93 8.07 -42.29
C VAL A 271 4.95 8.82 -43.13
N ILE A 272 6.16 8.94 -42.59
CA ILE A 272 7.28 9.66 -43.22
C ILE A 272 8.25 8.73 -43.95
N GLU A 273 7.94 7.43 -44.02
CA GLU A 273 8.77 6.45 -44.71
C GLU A 273 8.76 6.71 -46.22
N ARG A 274 9.95 6.87 -46.82
CA ARG A 274 10.11 7.34 -48.20
C ARG A 274 9.26 6.61 -49.23
N VAL A 275 9.10 5.29 -49.10
CA VAL A 275 8.33 4.46 -50.05
C VAL A 275 6.82 4.66 -49.95
N PHE A 276 6.33 5.26 -48.85
CA PHE A 276 4.92 5.51 -48.57
C PHE A 276 4.58 7.00 -48.48
N GLN A 277 5.57 7.89 -48.55
CA GLN A 277 5.39 9.33 -48.37
C GLN A 277 4.43 9.93 -49.42
N GLU A 278 4.45 9.42 -50.65
CA GLU A 278 3.53 9.86 -51.72
C GLU A 278 2.06 9.51 -51.45
N LEU A 279 1.79 8.55 -50.56
CA LEU A 279 0.44 8.12 -50.21
C LEU A 279 -0.21 9.05 -49.17
N ASN A 280 0.57 9.93 -48.53
CA ASN A 280 0.07 10.84 -47.49
C ASN A 280 -0.79 10.12 -46.43
N LEU A 281 -0.22 9.04 -45.87
CA LEU A 281 -0.89 8.22 -44.88
C LEU A 281 -0.83 8.89 -43.51
N THR A 282 -1.99 9.25 -42.98
CA THR A 282 -2.10 9.83 -41.64
C THR A 282 -3.01 9.00 -40.75
N GLY A 283 -2.80 9.06 -39.44
CA GLY A 283 -3.60 8.33 -38.48
C GLY A 283 -3.79 9.09 -37.18
N GLU A 284 -4.98 8.98 -36.61
CA GLU A 284 -5.32 9.49 -35.30
C GLU A 284 -5.65 8.34 -34.35
N TYR A 285 -5.25 8.46 -33.09
CA TYR A 285 -5.56 7.49 -32.06
C TYR A 285 -5.95 8.19 -30.76
N TYR A 286 -7.05 7.73 -30.18
CA TYR A 286 -7.58 8.19 -28.90
C TYR A 286 -7.82 7.00 -28.01
N TYR A 287 -7.53 7.14 -26.72
CA TYR A 287 -7.93 6.14 -25.75
C TYR A 287 -8.38 6.74 -24.43
N THR A 288 -9.19 5.98 -23.71
CA THR A 288 -9.61 6.29 -22.35
C THR A 288 -9.67 5.01 -21.54
N GLU A 289 -9.10 5.02 -20.35
CA GLU A 289 -9.11 3.91 -19.42
C GLU A 289 -9.61 4.35 -18.05
N ILE A 290 -10.37 3.46 -17.43
CA ILE A 290 -10.80 3.58 -16.04
C ILE A 290 -10.38 2.30 -15.34
N SER A 291 -9.56 2.42 -14.31
CA SER A 291 -8.99 1.29 -13.58
C SER A 291 -9.26 1.37 -12.09
N TRP A 292 -9.63 0.25 -11.49
CA TRP A 292 -9.70 0.07 -10.05
C TRP A 292 -8.72 -1.03 -9.64
N ARG A 293 -7.93 -0.76 -8.60
CA ARG A 293 -6.93 -1.69 -8.06
C ARG A 293 -7.04 -1.76 -6.55
N GLN A 294 -7.03 -2.98 -6.01
CA GLN A 294 -7.16 -3.28 -4.58
C GLN A 294 -6.05 -4.25 -4.15
N PRO A 295 -5.08 -3.81 -3.35
CA PRO A 295 -4.22 -4.71 -2.59
C PRO A 295 -5.06 -5.56 -1.63
N ILE A 296 -4.93 -6.89 -1.72
CA ILE A 296 -5.61 -7.87 -0.86
C ILE A 296 -4.67 -8.51 0.15
N LEU A 297 -3.37 -8.50 -0.14
CA LEU A 297 -2.30 -8.84 0.78
C LEU A 297 -1.22 -7.78 0.62
N ARG A 298 -0.78 -7.17 1.73
CA ARG A 298 0.24 -6.13 1.68
C ARG A 298 1.03 -6.08 2.98
N ASN A 299 2.34 -6.29 2.86
CA ASN A 299 3.33 -6.07 3.89
C ASN A 299 4.62 -5.53 3.22
N PRO A 300 5.64 -5.11 3.99
CA PRO A 300 6.85 -4.53 3.40
C PRO A 300 7.57 -5.46 2.39
N ALA A 301 7.47 -6.77 2.58
CA ALA A 301 8.13 -7.77 1.73
C ALA A 301 7.27 -8.26 0.56
N GLN A 302 5.95 -8.06 0.57
CA GLN A 302 5.06 -8.66 -0.41
C GLN A 302 3.77 -7.86 -0.61
N GLU A 303 3.33 -7.77 -1.86
CA GLU A 303 2.02 -7.26 -2.24
C GLU A 303 1.34 -8.20 -3.25
N LEU A 304 0.05 -8.46 -3.04
CA LEU A 304 -0.84 -9.06 -4.03
C LEU A 304 -2.03 -8.11 -4.20
N ALA A 305 -2.24 -7.64 -5.42
CA ALA A 305 -3.35 -6.77 -5.78
C ALA A 305 -4.18 -7.38 -6.91
N LEU A 306 -5.48 -7.14 -6.83
CA LEU A 306 -6.43 -7.46 -7.88
C LEU A 306 -6.94 -6.16 -8.49
N GLY A 307 -7.30 -6.19 -9.76
CA GLY A 307 -7.91 -5.02 -10.37
C GLY A 307 -8.71 -5.29 -11.63
N LEU A 308 -9.47 -4.27 -12.00
CA LEU A 308 -10.32 -4.23 -13.18
C LEU A 308 -10.05 -2.96 -13.94
N THR A 309 -9.92 -3.06 -15.26
CA THR A 309 -9.74 -1.91 -16.15
C THR A 309 -10.74 -1.99 -17.28
N PHE A 310 -11.50 -0.93 -17.48
CA PHE A 310 -12.23 -0.71 -18.72
C PHE A 310 -11.38 0.17 -19.64
N SER A 311 -11.25 -0.21 -20.91
CA SER A 311 -10.49 0.52 -21.92
C SER A 311 -11.35 0.75 -23.16
N ARG A 312 -11.34 1.98 -23.67
CA ARG A 312 -11.94 2.37 -24.96
C ARG A 312 -10.85 2.96 -25.83
N GLN A 313 -10.73 2.47 -27.05
CA GLN A 313 -9.72 2.88 -28.01
C GLN A 313 -10.37 3.14 -29.37
N VAL A 314 -9.97 4.23 -30.02
CA VAL A 314 -10.44 4.60 -31.35
C VAL A 314 -9.23 4.95 -32.20
N SER A 315 -9.07 4.25 -33.32
CA SER A 315 -8.07 4.52 -34.34
C SER A 315 -8.77 4.95 -35.62
N ARG A 316 -8.26 6.00 -36.27
CA ARG A 316 -8.75 6.48 -37.56
C ARG A 316 -7.59 6.58 -38.51
N ASN A 317 -7.73 6.06 -39.71
CA ASN A 317 -6.68 6.07 -40.73
C ASN A 317 -7.17 6.77 -41.97
N TYR A 318 -6.26 7.51 -42.60
CA TYR A 318 -6.56 8.29 -43.79
C TYR A 318 -5.49 8.05 -44.87
N LEU A 319 -5.94 8.05 -46.11
CA LEU A 319 -5.13 8.06 -47.33
C LEU A 319 -5.51 9.33 -48.09
N ASP A 320 -4.55 10.23 -48.31
CA ASP A 320 -4.81 11.55 -48.92
C ASP A 320 -5.96 12.33 -48.25
N GLY A 321 -6.06 12.22 -46.92
CA GLY A 321 -7.10 12.88 -46.12
C GLY A 321 -8.50 12.23 -46.20
N ILE A 322 -8.66 11.13 -46.95
CA ILE A 322 -9.90 10.36 -47.03
C ILE A 322 -9.79 9.16 -46.10
N GLY A 323 -10.82 8.91 -45.28
CA GLY A 323 -10.88 7.76 -44.40
C GLY A 323 -10.66 6.46 -45.18
N PHE A 324 -9.69 5.64 -44.74
CA PHE A 324 -9.25 4.47 -45.49
C PHE A 324 -8.99 3.26 -44.57
N PRO A 325 -9.55 2.07 -44.87
CA PRO A 325 -9.37 0.86 -44.07
C PRO A 325 -7.97 0.24 -44.29
N LEU A 326 -6.93 0.88 -43.77
CA LEU A 326 -5.54 0.40 -43.87
C LEU A 326 -5.31 -0.92 -43.13
N SER A 327 -6.12 -1.19 -42.09
CA SER A 327 -6.00 -2.38 -41.25
C SER A 327 -7.14 -3.34 -41.53
N PHE A 328 -6.83 -4.63 -41.57
CA PHE A 328 -7.85 -5.67 -41.69
C PHE A 328 -8.79 -5.63 -40.48
N GLY A 329 -10.11 -5.56 -40.73
CA GLY A 329 -11.14 -5.37 -39.69
C GLY A 329 -11.50 -3.92 -39.40
N ALA A 330 -10.91 -2.94 -40.10
CA ALA A 330 -11.39 -1.56 -40.07
C ALA A 330 -12.75 -1.44 -40.78
N GLU A 331 -13.56 -0.50 -40.30
CA GLU A 331 -14.77 -0.03 -40.98
C GLU A 331 -14.40 0.64 -42.31
N ASP A 332 -15.37 0.76 -43.24
CA ASP A 332 -15.15 1.30 -44.59
C ASP A 332 -14.56 2.73 -44.59
N ASP A 333 -14.78 3.47 -43.51
CA ASP A 333 -14.26 4.83 -43.31
C ASP A 333 -12.89 4.88 -42.61
N GLY A 334 -12.25 3.73 -42.40
CA GLY A 334 -10.93 3.60 -41.79
C GLY A 334 -10.91 3.59 -40.26
N ASN A 335 -12.08 3.57 -39.62
CA ASN A 335 -12.20 3.51 -38.17
C ASN A 335 -12.00 2.10 -37.61
N ILE A 336 -11.31 2.01 -36.48
CA ILE A 336 -11.31 0.83 -35.60
C ILE A 336 -11.63 1.30 -34.19
N LYS A 337 -12.66 0.72 -33.60
CA LYS A 337 -13.18 1.06 -32.28
C LYS A 337 -13.16 -0.18 -31.40
N ILE A 338 -12.37 -0.16 -30.33
CA ILE A 338 -12.23 -1.30 -29.41
C ILE A 338 -12.69 -0.89 -28.03
N SER A 339 -13.58 -1.68 -27.44
CA SER A 339 -13.94 -1.60 -26.02
C SER A 339 -13.54 -2.91 -25.35
N SER A 340 -12.88 -2.85 -24.19
CA SER A 340 -12.48 -4.05 -23.48
C SER A 340 -12.55 -3.90 -21.96
N VAL A 341 -12.71 -5.03 -21.29
CA VAL A 341 -12.62 -5.16 -19.83
C VAL A 341 -11.48 -6.11 -19.50
N SER A 342 -10.55 -5.67 -18.66
CA SER A 342 -9.40 -6.45 -18.23
C SER A 342 -9.49 -6.73 -16.73
N PHE A 343 -9.41 -8.00 -16.34
CA PHE A 343 -9.13 -8.40 -14.97
C PHE A 343 -7.64 -8.70 -14.84
N PHE A 344 -6.99 -8.17 -13.82
CA PHE A 344 -5.57 -8.41 -13.58
C PHE A 344 -5.27 -8.76 -12.13
N GLN A 345 -4.20 -9.53 -11.95
CA GLN A 345 -3.57 -9.82 -10.68
C GLN A 345 -2.11 -9.37 -10.76
N ASP A 346 -1.69 -8.52 -9.84
CA ASP A 346 -0.30 -8.10 -9.67
C ASP A 346 0.25 -8.73 -8.38
N TRP A 347 1.32 -9.49 -8.50
CA TRP A 347 2.07 -10.00 -7.35
C TRP A 347 3.47 -9.43 -7.36
N LEU A 348 3.92 -8.98 -6.20
CA LEU A 348 5.23 -8.39 -6.00
C LEU A 348 5.82 -8.93 -4.71
N LYS A 349 7.05 -9.44 -4.78
CA LYS A 349 7.82 -9.87 -3.62
C LYS A 349 9.17 -9.18 -3.63
N ARG A 350 9.59 -8.67 -2.48
CA ARG A 350 10.81 -7.89 -2.28
C ARG A 350 11.62 -8.51 -1.15
N SER A 351 12.93 -8.49 -1.31
CA SER A 351 13.92 -8.71 -0.26
C SER A 351 14.96 -7.59 -0.31
N ALA A 352 15.97 -7.65 0.56
CA ALA A 352 17.08 -6.70 0.53
C ALA A 352 17.91 -6.76 -0.77
N SER A 353 17.86 -7.87 -1.51
CA SER A 353 18.72 -8.11 -2.68
C SER A 353 17.98 -8.47 -3.96
N GLU A 354 16.69 -8.77 -3.88
CA GLU A 354 15.91 -9.30 -5.00
C GLU A 354 14.49 -8.74 -5.01
N VAL A 355 13.96 -8.51 -6.21
CA VAL A 355 12.56 -8.16 -6.41
C VAL A 355 11.99 -9.03 -7.53
N TYR A 356 10.87 -9.69 -7.23
CA TYR A 356 10.12 -10.53 -8.16
C TYR A 356 8.75 -9.90 -8.40
N GLY A 357 8.40 -9.68 -9.66
CA GLY A 357 7.06 -9.28 -10.07
C GLY A 357 6.44 -10.35 -10.96
N LEU A 358 5.15 -10.59 -10.79
CA LEU A 358 4.34 -11.39 -11.71
C LEU A 358 3.03 -10.66 -11.95
N ARG A 359 2.66 -10.49 -13.21
CA ARG A 359 1.34 -9.97 -13.59
C ARG A 359 0.63 -10.95 -14.51
N SER A 360 -0.62 -11.26 -14.18
CA SER A 360 -1.54 -12.02 -15.04
C SER A 360 -2.73 -11.13 -15.39
N GLN A 361 -3.06 -11.01 -16.67
CA GLN A 361 -4.15 -10.17 -17.15
C GLN A 361 -5.00 -10.91 -18.18
N LEU A 362 -6.29 -11.03 -17.90
CA LEU A 362 -7.30 -11.55 -18.81
C LEU A 362 -8.14 -10.38 -19.34
N THR A 363 -8.12 -10.17 -20.65
CA THR A 363 -8.82 -9.08 -21.34
C THR A 363 -9.90 -9.65 -22.23
N LEU A 364 -11.13 -9.20 -22.03
CA LEU A 364 -12.29 -9.52 -22.85
C LEU A 364 -12.67 -8.28 -23.66
N GLY A 365 -12.69 -8.42 -24.98
CA GLY A 365 -13.29 -7.44 -25.87
C GLY A 365 -14.82 -7.47 -25.71
N VAL A 366 -15.44 -6.29 -25.59
CA VAL A 366 -16.89 -6.14 -25.36
C VAL A 366 -17.50 -5.21 -26.39
N ASN A 367 -18.72 -5.51 -26.82
CA ASN A 367 -19.44 -4.68 -27.79
C ASN A 367 -20.18 -3.50 -27.12
N PHE A 368 -19.44 -2.63 -26.43
CA PHE A 368 -19.97 -1.41 -25.80
C PHE A 368 -19.51 -0.17 -26.55
N PHE A 369 -20.34 0.88 -26.52
CA PHE A 369 -20.06 2.20 -27.11
C PHE A 369 -19.76 2.17 -28.61
N ASP A 370 -20.52 1.40 -29.40
CA ASP A 370 -20.27 1.28 -30.85
C ASP A 370 -18.84 0.78 -31.10
N ALA A 371 -18.51 -0.39 -30.54
CA ALA A 371 -17.26 -1.05 -30.85
C ALA A 371 -17.39 -1.73 -32.22
N THR A 372 -16.30 -1.73 -32.99
CA THR A 372 -16.26 -2.35 -34.31
C THR A 372 -16.61 -3.83 -34.16
N ASN A 373 -17.64 -4.24 -34.89
CA ASN A 373 -18.23 -5.57 -34.82
C ASN A 373 -18.36 -6.08 -36.26
N ASN A 374 -17.55 -7.07 -36.61
CA ASN A 374 -17.48 -7.58 -37.98
C ASN A 374 -18.01 -9.02 -38.04
N ASP A 375 -18.69 -9.34 -39.13
CA ASP A 375 -19.14 -10.72 -39.39
C ASP A 375 -18.00 -11.58 -39.98
N ASN A 376 -18.25 -12.90 -40.06
CA ASN A 376 -17.46 -13.84 -40.87
C ASN A 376 -15.96 -13.96 -40.53
N ASN A 377 -15.61 -14.01 -39.23
CA ASN A 377 -14.23 -14.16 -38.74
C ASN A 377 -13.26 -13.03 -39.13
N ILE A 378 -13.77 -11.86 -39.51
CA ILE A 378 -12.96 -10.65 -39.65
C ILE A 378 -12.63 -10.15 -38.23
N PRO A 379 -11.37 -9.74 -37.93
CA PRO A 379 -11.01 -9.22 -36.63
C PRO A 379 -11.89 -8.05 -36.21
N ASP A 380 -12.33 -8.06 -34.96
CA ASP A 380 -13.24 -7.07 -34.40
C ASP A 380 -12.97 -6.86 -32.90
N SER A 381 -13.87 -6.16 -32.21
CA SER A 381 -13.77 -5.92 -30.77
C SER A 381 -14.20 -7.14 -29.91
N ASN A 382 -14.46 -8.31 -30.49
CA ASN A 382 -14.84 -9.53 -29.77
C ASN A 382 -13.64 -10.50 -29.68
N PHE A 383 -12.81 -10.30 -28.67
CA PHE A 383 -11.62 -11.13 -28.46
C PHE A 383 -11.44 -11.54 -27.00
N LEU A 384 -10.63 -12.58 -26.80
CA LEU A 384 -10.08 -12.94 -25.49
C LEU A 384 -8.56 -12.92 -25.60
N LEU A 385 -7.93 -12.14 -24.74
CA LEU A 385 -6.48 -12.07 -24.63
C LEU A 385 -6.07 -12.39 -23.20
N TRP A 386 -5.15 -13.34 -23.04
CA TRP A 386 -4.50 -13.60 -21.77
C TRP A 386 -3.00 -13.30 -21.89
N ARG A 387 -2.49 -12.43 -21.03
CA ARG A 387 -1.08 -12.05 -20.95
C ARG A 387 -0.55 -12.32 -19.55
N THR A 388 0.63 -12.92 -19.48
CA THR A 388 1.40 -13.09 -18.25
C THR A 388 2.80 -12.54 -18.47
N GLN A 389 3.34 -11.77 -17.52
CA GLN A 389 4.68 -11.20 -17.58
C GLN A 389 5.33 -11.12 -16.20
#